data_AF-A0ABD0NMP0-F1
#
_entry.id   AF-A0ABD0NMP0-F1
#
_cell.length_a   1.000
_cell.length_b   1.000
_cell.length_c   1.000
_cell.angle_alpha   90.00
_cell.angle_beta   90.00
_cell.angle_gamma   90.00
#
_symmetry.space_group_name_H-M   'P 1'
#
loop_
_entity.id
_entity.type
_entity.pdbx_description
1 polymer ?
#
loop_
_entity_poly.entity_id
_entity_poly.type
_entity_poly.pdbx_seq_one_letter_code
_entity_poly.pdbx_strand_id
1 'polypeptide(L)' 'MWGKSIKRCAIPGCRIEPVSLHSLPKDPSIRNEWLKFLYTDVPDRYSPTLTVCSAHFSPDSFVNL' A
#
# COMPACT_ATOMS: atom_id res chain seq x y z
N MET A 1 -17.06 -17.96 -14.69
CA MET A 1 -15.87 -18.08 -13.82
C MET A 1 -15.34 -16.67 -13.55
N TRP A 2 -15.64 -16.07 -12.41
CA TRP A 2 -15.09 -14.73 -12.10
C TRP A 2 -13.60 -14.87 -11.80
N GLY A 3 -12.76 -14.25 -12.63
CA GLY A 3 -11.33 -14.19 -12.40
C GLY A 3 -11.03 -13.41 -11.12
N LYS A 4 -10.32 -14.05 -10.18
CA LYS A 4 -9.85 -13.41 -8.95
C LYS A 4 -8.88 -12.28 -9.33
N SER A 5 -9.27 -11.02 -9.12
CA SER A 5 -8.37 -9.88 -9.34
C SER A 5 -7.14 -10.03 -8.44
N ILE A 6 -5.96 -10.19 -9.05
CA ILE A 6 -4.69 -10.27 -8.34
C ILE A 6 -4.38 -8.85 -7.82
N LYS A 7 -4.48 -8.66 -6.50
CA LYS A 7 -4.00 -7.43 -5.86
C LYS A 7 -2.48 -7.36 -5.99
N ARG A 8 -1.95 -6.20 -6.33
CA ARG A 8 -0.52 -5.95 -6.51
C ARG A 8 -0.05 -4.83 -5.60
N CYS A 9 1.25 -4.83 -5.29
CA CYS A 9 1.88 -3.70 -4.60
C CYS A 9 1.79 -2.45 -5.50
N ALA A 10 1.39 -1.33 -4.91
CA ALA A 10 1.22 -0.06 -5.61
C ALA A 10 2.51 0.75 -5.76
N ILE A 11 3.60 0.33 -5.10
CA ILE A 11 4.89 1.00 -5.26
C ILE A 11 5.36 0.87 -6.72
N PRO A 12 5.66 1.99 -7.40
CA PRO A 12 6.15 1.96 -8.77
C PRO A 12 7.35 1.03 -8.93
N GLY A 13 7.25 0.08 -9.84
CA GLY A 13 8.34 -0.87 -10.14
C GLY A 13 8.53 -2.01 -9.13
N CYS A 14 7.67 -2.15 -8.11
CA CYS A 14 7.74 -3.29 -7.21
C CYS A 14 7.50 -4.61 -7.96
N ARG A 15 8.46 -5.55 -7.83
CA ARG A 15 8.41 -6.91 -8.40
C ARG A 15 8.52 -8.01 -7.34
N ILE A 16 8.44 -7.64 -6.07
CA ILE A 16 8.59 -8.56 -4.94
C ILE A 16 7.32 -9.40 -4.84
N GLU A 17 7.47 -10.72 -4.71
CA GLU A 17 6.39 -11.60 -4.30
C GLU A 17 6.14 -11.43 -2.79
N PRO A 18 5.00 -10.84 -2.40
CA PRO A 18 4.84 -10.37 -1.03
C PRO A 18 4.30 -11.48 -0.10
N VAL A 19 4.83 -11.55 1.11
CA VAL A 19 4.23 -12.37 2.18
C VAL A 19 2.83 -11.85 2.54
N SER A 20 2.65 -10.53 2.56
CA SER A 20 1.37 -9.88 2.82
C SER A 20 1.23 -8.54 2.08
N LEU A 21 -0.01 -8.15 1.82
CA LEU A 21 -0.40 -6.87 1.24
C LEU A 21 -1.23 -6.07 2.25
N HIS A 22 -0.86 -4.82 2.47
CA HIS A 22 -1.47 -3.92 3.43
C HIS A 22 -2.21 -2.80 2.72
N SER A 23 -3.50 -2.65 3.00
CA SER A 23 -4.33 -1.56 2.47
C SER A 23 -3.97 -0.23 3.12
N LEU A 24 -4.41 0.87 2.50
CA LEU A 24 -4.28 2.21 3.10
C LEU A 24 -4.85 2.26 4.54
N PRO A 25 -4.17 2.96 5.46
CA PRO A 25 -4.66 3.18 6.82
C PRO A 25 -6.03 3.88 6.86
N LYS A 26 -6.81 3.57 7.91
CA LYS A 26 -8.09 4.24 8.17
C LYS A 26 -7.88 5.68 8.65
N ASP A 27 -6.83 5.89 9.44
CA ASP A 27 -6.44 7.22 9.91
C ASP A 27 -6.08 8.13 8.73
N PRO A 28 -6.75 9.29 8.56
CA PRO A 28 -6.50 10.19 7.44
C PRO A 28 -5.08 10.77 7.41
N SER A 29 -4.48 11.04 8.56
CA SER A 29 -3.14 11.62 8.64
C SER A 29 -2.08 10.61 8.15
N ILE A 30 -2.14 9.38 8.64
CA ILE A 30 -1.22 8.31 8.23
C ILE A 30 -1.47 7.93 6.76
N ARG A 31 -2.74 7.87 6.33
CA ARG A 31 -3.09 7.61 4.93
C ARG A 31 -2.51 8.67 3.99
N ASN A 32 -2.54 9.94 4.38
CA ASN A 32 -1.97 11.01 3.56
C ASN A 32 -0.45 10.87 3.41
N GLU A 33 0.26 10.44 4.44
CA GLU A 33 1.70 10.16 4.34
C GLU A 33 2.00 9.00 3.38
N TRP A 34 1.18 7.94 3.40
CA TRP A 34 1.31 6.86 2.41
C TRP A 34 1.08 7.34 0.98
N LEU A 35 0.08 8.19 0.75
CA LEU A 35 -0.21 8.73 -0.57
C LEU A 35 0.93 9.62 -1.08
N LYS A 36 1.48 10.50 -0.23
CA LYS A 36 2.65 11.34 -0.59
C LYS A 36 3.88 10.50 -0.91
N PHE A 37 4.03 9.35 -0.27
CA PHE A 37 5.11 8.42 -0.57
C PHE A 37 4.92 7.69 -1.90
N LEU A 38 3.68 7.32 -2.22
CA LEU A 38 3.34 6.56 -3.43
C LEU A 38 3.29 7.40 -4.71
N TYR A 39 2.98 8.69 -4.57
CA TYR A 39 2.74 9.60 -5.68
C TYR A 39 3.64 10.82 -5.59
N THR A 40 4.23 11.21 -6.71
CA THR A 40 4.94 12.50 -6.83
C THR A 40 3.97 13.66 -6.58
N ASP A 41 2.78 13.59 -7.19
CA ASP A 41 1.65 14.48 -6.92
C ASP A 41 0.43 13.64 -6.53
N VAL A 42 -0.11 13.85 -5.33
CA VAL A 42 -1.23 13.06 -4.81
C VAL A 42 -2.51 13.39 -5.61
N PRO A 43 -3.17 12.39 -6.23
CA PRO A 43 -4.36 12.64 -7.02
C PRO A 43 -5.61 12.88 -6.14
N ASP A 44 -6.56 13.67 -6.64
CA ASP A 44 -7.87 13.88 -6.01
C ASP A 44 -8.66 12.58 -5.79
N ARG A 45 -8.39 11.57 -6.65
CA ARG A 45 -9.00 10.25 -6.60
C ARG A 45 -7.93 9.18 -6.71
N TYR A 46 -7.99 8.21 -5.80
CA TYR A 46 -7.13 7.03 -5.80
C TYR A 46 -7.96 5.76 -5.62
N SER A 47 -7.41 4.62 -6.02
CA SER A 47 -8.10 3.34 -5.85
C SER A 47 -8.26 2.99 -4.37
N PRO A 48 -9.46 2.60 -3.91
CA PRO A 48 -9.65 2.13 -2.53
C PRO A 48 -9.03 0.75 -2.27
N THR A 49 -8.62 0.04 -3.33
CA THR A 49 -7.99 -1.29 -3.24
C THR A 49 -6.46 -1.21 -3.29
N LEU A 50 -5.89 -0.01 -3.18
CA LEU A 50 -4.45 0.23 -3.19
C LEU A 50 -3.80 -0.47 -1.99
N THR A 51 -2.79 -1.29 -2.29
CA THR A 51 -2.05 -2.05 -1.28
C THR A 51 -0.55 -1.89 -1.44
N VAL A 52 0.19 -1.91 -0.33
CA VAL A 52 1.67 -1.95 -0.30
C VAL A 52 2.09 -3.26 0.33
N CYS A 53 3.12 -3.91 -0.20
CA CYS A 53 3.60 -5.17 0.37
C CYS A 53 4.46 -4.99 1.62
N SER A 54 4.45 -6.01 2.48
CA SER A 54 5.22 -6.03 3.73
C SER A 54 6.72 -5.79 3.55
N ALA A 55 7.28 -6.09 2.37
CA ALA A 55 8.70 -5.88 2.07
C ALA A 55 9.14 -4.40 2.06
N HIS A 56 8.18 -3.46 2.06
CA HIS A 56 8.47 -2.02 2.11
C HIS A 56 8.30 -1.41 3.50
N PHE A 57 8.04 -2.24 4.51
CA PHE A 57 7.96 -1.81 5.89
C PHE A 57 9.15 -2.36 6.66
N SER A 58 9.64 -1.57 7.60
CA SER A 58 10.62 -2.04 8.56
C SER A 58 9.95 -2.98 9.58
N PRO A 59 10.68 -3.92 10.22
CA PRO A 59 10.09 -4.83 11.20
C PRO A 59 9.38 -4.12 12.36
N ASP A 60 9.88 -2.97 12.77
CA ASP A 60 9.30 -2.12 13.82
C ASP A 60 7.94 -1.50 13.41
N SER A 61 7.62 -1.46 12.11
CA SER A 61 6.29 -1.03 11.65
C SER A 61 5.17 -2.01 12.02
N PHE A 62 5.51 -3.21 12.51
CA PHE A 62 4.56 -4.26 12.88
C PHE A 62 4.43 -4.47 14.39
N VAL A 63 5.06 -3.62 15.19
CA VAL A 63 4.94 -3.65 16.65
C VAL A 63 4.25 -2.39 17.15
N ASN A 64 3.42 -2.54 18.19
CA ASN A 64 2.83 -1.42 18.92
C ASN A 64 3.63 -1.27 20.23
N LEU A 65 4.80 -0.63 20.13
CA LEU A 65 5.65 -0.32 21.28
C LEU A 65 5.04 0.79 22.15
#